data_AF-A0A1G4G8D0-F1
#
_entry.id   AF-A0A1G4G8D0-F1
#
_cell.length_a   1.000
_cell.length_b   1.000
_cell.length_c   1.000
_cell.angle_alpha   90.00
_cell.angle_beta   90.00
_cell.angle_gamma   90.00
#
_symmetry.space_group_name_H-M   'P 1'
#
loop_
_entity.id
_entity.type
_entity.pdbx_description
1 polymer ?
#
loop_
_entity_poly.entity_id
_entity_poly.type
_entity_poly.pdbx_seq_one_letter_code
_entity_poly.pdbx_strand_id
1 'polypeptide(L)'
;MVNYYTPEEQYWMTGGNTGELPVRITPSKINILGENEIFVFGSNIKGLHMGGAARAAYNRFGAEWGNGEGLQGKSYALPTMEGIDSTKEAVGHFTQCAKEHQELKFYVTPVGCGIAGYTSKEIGPLFRDAAKLSNVFLPISFWKVLLGITEKV
;
A
#
# COMPACT_ATOMS: atom_id res chain seq x y z
N MET A 1 -18.61 9.68 4.89
CA MET A 1 -17.80 8.52 5.33
C MET A 1 -16.39 9.01 5.61
N VAL A 2 -15.69 8.45 6.60
CA VAL A 2 -14.30 8.80 6.92
C VAL A 2 -13.40 7.56 6.82
N ASN A 3 -12.09 7.76 6.64
CA ASN A 3 -11.12 6.67 6.73
C ASN A 3 -11.03 6.17 8.18
N TYR A 4 -10.90 4.86 8.35
CA TYR A 4 -10.83 4.23 9.66
C TYR A 4 -9.42 3.73 9.93
N TYR A 5 -8.89 4.15 11.07
CA TYR A 5 -7.64 3.69 11.65
C TYR A 5 -7.95 2.84 12.88
N THR A 6 -7.22 1.74 13.08
CA THR A 6 -7.30 0.96 14.32
C THR A 6 -6.68 1.74 15.48
N PRO A 7 -6.99 1.40 16.75
CA PRO A 7 -6.32 2.00 17.90
C PRO A 7 -4.79 1.88 17.84
N GLU A 8 -4.28 0.77 17.29
CA GLU A 8 -2.85 0.59 17.10
C GLU A 8 -2.30 1.58 16.06
N GLU A 9 -2.93 1.68 14.89
CA GLU A 9 -2.51 2.63 13.85
C GLU A 9 -2.54 4.07 14.38
N GLN A 10 -3.56 4.43 15.17
CA GLN A 10 -3.66 5.74 15.82
C GLN A 10 -2.49 5.99 16.78
N TYR A 11 -2.14 5.02 17.61
CA TYR A 11 -0.98 5.11 18.51
C TYR A 11 0.33 5.26 17.73
N TRP A 12 0.53 4.50 16.65
CA TRP A 12 1.74 4.59 15.83
C TRP A 12 1.88 5.94 15.11
N MET A 13 0.77 6.55 14.71
CA MET A 13 0.76 7.88 14.13
C MET A 13 1.18 9.00 15.10
N THR A 14 1.20 8.76 16.42
CA THR A 14 1.73 9.72 17.40
C THR A 14 3.25 9.64 17.55
N GLY A 15 3.94 8.79 16.77
CA GLY A 15 5.36 8.48 16.94
C GLY A 15 5.62 7.40 18.00
N GLY A 16 4.58 6.79 18.59
CA GLY A 16 4.69 5.82 19.68
C GLY A 16 5.50 6.34 20.88
N ASN A 17 6.15 5.43 21.61
CA ASN A 17 6.94 5.79 22.81
C ASN A 17 8.30 6.42 22.49
N THR A 18 8.80 6.31 21.26
CA THR A 18 10.13 6.82 20.87
C THR A 18 10.07 8.13 20.11
N GLY A 19 8.89 8.54 19.62
CA GLY A 19 8.73 9.70 18.72
C GLY A 19 9.28 9.46 17.31
N GLU A 20 9.85 8.29 17.04
CA GLU A 20 10.55 7.96 15.79
C GLU A 20 9.72 7.09 14.85
N LEU A 21 8.53 6.65 15.28
CA LEU A 21 7.68 5.82 14.43
C LEU A 21 7.11 6.64 13.25
N PRO A 22 6.97 6.01 12.07
CA PRO A 22 6.53 6.71 10.88
C PRO A 22 5.06 7.14 11.01
N VAL A 23 4.84 8.46 10.98
CA VAL A 23 3.49 9.08 10.94
C VAL A 23 2.72 8.77 9.64
N ARG A 24 3.35 8.05 8.71
CA ARG A 24 2.83 7.72 7.37
C ARG A 24 2.20 6.33 7.34
N ILE A 25 1.17 6.14 8.15
CA ILE A 25 0.42 4.90 8.24
C ILE A 25 -0.77 4.93 7.27
N THR A 26 -0.93 3.89 6.45
CA THR A 26 -2.15 3.69 5.69
C THR A 26 -3.28 3.24 6.61
N PRO A 27 -4.46 3.89 6.59
CA PRO A 27 -5.60 3.45 7.40
C PRO A 27 -6.06 2.03 7.02
N SER A 28 -6.40 1.22 8.01
CA SER A 28 -6.97 -0.13 7.83
C SER A 28 -8.17 -0.18 6.90
N LYS A 29 -8.98 0.88 6.83
CA LYS A 29 -10.06 0.99 5.84
C LYS A 29 -10.12 2.38 5.23
N ILE A 30 -9.75 2.46 3.95
CA ILE A 30 -9.89 3.66 3.13
C ILE A 30 -11.31 3.70 2.55
N ASN A 31 -12.08 4.70 2.95
CA ASN A 31 -13.44 4.93 2.45
C ASN A 31 -13.54 6.12 1.50
N ILE A 32 -12.65 7.09 1.65
CA ILE A 32 -12.59 8.31 0.86
C ILE A 32 -11.12 8.63 0.54
N LEU A 33 -10.90 9.27 -0.60
CA LEU A 33 -9.61 9.80 -1.01
C LEU A 33 -9.77 11.30 -1.27
N GLY A 34 -8.82 12.08 -0.78
CA GLY A 34 -8.63 13.48 -1.15
C GLY A 34 -8.29 13.64 -2.64
N GLU A 35 -8.04 14.88 -3.06
CA GLU A 35 -7.73 15.20 -4.45
C GLU A 35 -6.46 14.50 -4.95
N ASN A 36 -5.40 14.56 -4.15
CA ASN A 36 -4.07 14.02 -4.49
C ASN A 36 -3.77 12.69 -3.79
N GLU A 37 -4.78 11.94 -3.36
CA GLU A 37 -4.59 10.67 -2.65
C GLU A 37 -4.87 9.50 -3.57
N ILE A 38 -3.93 8.55 -3.59
CA ILE A 38 -3.94 7.39 -4.49
C ILE A 38 -4.05 6.11 -3.67
N PHE A 39 -5.00 5.26 -4.03
CA PHE A 39 -5.19 3.94 -3.43
C PHE A 39 -4.31 2.90 -4.15
N VAL A 40 -3.27 2.41 -3.48
CA VAL A 40 -2.37 1.41 -4.08
C VAL A 40 -2.81 0.01 -3.66
N PHE A 41 -3.07 -0.85 -4.63
CA PHE A 41 -3.68 -2.16 -4.42
C PHE A 41 -2.97 -3.27 -5.18
N GLY A 42 -3.03 -4.49 -4.62
CA GLY A 42 -2.52 -5.68 -5.27
C GLY A 42 -3.43 -6.11 -6.42
N SER A 43 -2.87 -6.34 -7.60
CA SER A 43 -3.57 -6.80 -8.80
C SER A 43 -2.92 -8.05 -9.40
N ASN A 44 -3.51 -8.55 -10.49
CA ASN A 44 -2.85 -9.43 -11.46
C ASN A 44 -2.56 -8.63 -12.73
N ILE A 45 -1.62 -9.10 -13.54
CA ILE A 45 -1.17 -8.41 -14.75
C ILE A 45 -2.29 -8.21 -15.78
N LYS A 46 -3.32 -9.06 -15.75
CA LYS A 46 -4.50 -8.96 -16.62
C LYS A 46 -5.52 -7.91 -16.16
N GLY A 47 -5.32 -7.28 -15.01
CA GLY A 47 -6.24 -6.29 -14.45
C GLY A 47 -7.64 -6.83 -14.11
N LEU A 48 -7.73 -8.10 -13.70
CA LEU A 48 -9.00 -8.71 -13.28
C LEU A 48 -9.27 -8.40 -11.81
N HIS A 49 -9.89 -7.26 -11.55
CA HIS A 49 -10.08 -6.68 -10.21
C HIS A 49 -11.30 -7.24 -9.48
N MET A 50 -11.39 -8.56 -9.34
CA MET A 50 -12.62 -9.26 -8.92
C MET A 50 -12.85 -9.35 -7.40
N GLY A 51 -11.83 -9.10 -6.57
CA GLY A 51 -11.92 -9.31 -5.12
C GLY A 51 -11.09 -8.34 -4.29
N GLY A 52 -11.37 -8.31 -2.98
CA GLY A 52 -10.61 -7.57 -1.98
C GLY A 52 -10.37 -6.10 -2.32
N ALA A 53 -9.12 -5.64 -2.12
CA ALA A 53 -8.70 -4.27 -2.40
C ALA A 53 -8.85 -3.91 -3.89
N ALA A 54 -8.60 -4.85 -4.82
CA ALA A 54 -8.74 -4.61 -6.26
C ALA A 54 -10.18 -4.27 -6.64
N ARG A 55 -11.16 -5.04 -6.14
CA ARG A 55 -12.58 -4.73 -6.37
C ARG A 55 -12.99 -3.41 -5.74
N ALA A 56 -12.46 -3.07 -4.57
CA ALA A 56 -12.70 -1.78 -3.95
C ALA A 56 -12.14 -0.63 -4.79
N ALA A 57 -10.92 -0.78 -5.33
CA ALA A 57 -10.29 0.19 -6.22
C ALA A 57 -11.11 0.42 -7.49
N TYR A 58 -11.54 -0.67 -8.14
CA TYR A 58 -12.39 -0.61 -9.35
C TYR A 58 -13.72 0.10 -9.08
N ASN A 59 -14.43 -0.32 -8.04
CA ASN A 59 -15.77 0.21 -7.76
C ASN A 59 -15.80 1.66 -7.27
N ARG A 60 -14.71 2.17 -6.69
CA ARG A 60 -14.75 3.41 -5.90
C ARG A 60 -13.66 4.43 -6.24
N PHE A 61 -12.51 3.97 -6.71
CA PHE A 61 -11.30 4.80 -6.84
C PHE A 61 -10.76 4.84 -8.27
N GLY A 62 -11.57 4.42 -9.24
CA GLY A 62 -11.28 4.58 -10.66
C GLY A 62 -10.18 3.66 -11.19
N ALA A 63 -9.96 2.50 -10.56
CA ALA A 63 -9.18 1.47 -11.23
C ALA A 63 -9.92 1.00 -12.49
N GLU A 64 -9.17 0.76 -13.55
CA GLU A 64 -9.60 0.35 -14.88
C GLU A 64 -9.56 -1.17 -15.00
N TRP A 65 -10.62 -1.73 -15.58
CA TRP A 65 -10.64 -3.15 -15.90
C TRP A 65 -9.65 -3.46 -17.02
N GLY A 66 -8.88 -4.54 -16.87
CA GLY A 66 -7.87 -4.91 -17.88
C GLY A 66 -6.51 -4.24 -17.69
N ASN A 67 -6.40 -3.28 -16.76
CA ASN A 67 -5.14 -2.60 -16.45
C ASN A 67 -4.55 -3.11 -15.12
N GLY A 68 -3.54 -3.96 -15.20
CA GLY A 68 -2.94 -4.65 -14.05
C GLY A 68 -1.83 -3.90 -13.32
N GLU A 69 -1.27 -2.83 -13.91
CA GLU A 69 -0.12 -2.12 -13.35
C GLU A 69 -0.19 -0.61 -13.63
N GLY A 70 0.29 0.18 -12.68
CA GLY A 70 0.50 1.62 -12.87
C GLY A 70 -0.64 2.49 -12.36
N LEU A 71 -0.42 3.80 -12.48
CA LEU A 71 -1.35 4.85 -12.04
C LEU A 71 -2.57 4.91 -12.97
N GLN A 72 -3.78 4.91 -12.38
CA GLN A 72 -5.06 4.90 -13.09
C GLN A 72 -6.16 5.47 -12.19
N GLY A 73 -6.90 6.47 -12.68
CA GLY A 73 -7.87 7.19 -11.85
C GLY A 73 -7.25 7.72 -10.54
N LYS A 74 -7.85 7.36 -9.39
CA LYS A 74 -7.29 7.62 -8.04
C LYS A 74 -6.67 6.36 -7.42
N SER A 75 -6.13 5.49 -8.26
CA SER A 75 -5.57 4.20 -7.85
C SER A 75 -4.23 3.93 -8.51
N TYR A 76 -3.44 3.06 -7.90
CA TYR A 76 -2.26 2.47 -8.52
C TYR A 76 -2.37 0.95 -8.42
N ALA A 77 -2.39 0.25 -9.56
CA ALA A 77 -2.38 -1.20 -9.59
C ALA A 77 -0.95 -1.72 -9.48
N LEU A 78 -0.73 -2.69 -8.58
CA LEU A 78 0.58 -3.27 -8.34
C LEU A 78 0.44 -4.79 -8.50
N PRO A 79 1.02 -5.40 -9.57
CA PRO A 79 1.00 -6.84 -9.76
C PRO A 79 1.60 -7.60 -8.57
N THR A 80 0.82 -8.50 -7.97
CA THR A 80 1.26 -9.34 -6.84
C THR A 80 0.91 -10.82 -7.03
N MET A 81 0.41 -11.23 -8.20
CA MET A 81 -0.11 -12.59 -8.42
C MET A 81 0.82 -13.44 -9.31
N GLU A 82 1.85 -12.81 -9.87
CA GLU A 82 2.76 -13.37 -10.88
C GLU A 82 4.09 -13.86 -10.27
N GLY A 83 4.12 -14.05 -8.95
CA GLY A 83 5.29 -14.48 -8.20
C GLY A 83 6.05 -13.32 -7.53
N ILE A 84 6.94 -13.68 -6.61
CA ILE A 84 7.62 -12.72 -5.74
C ILE A 84 8.63 -11.84 -6.49
N ASP A 85 9.31 -12.39 -7.50
CA ASP A 85 10.26 -11.63 -8.32
C ASP A 85 9.55 -10.58 -9.18
N SER A 86 8.45 -10.96 -9.85
CA SER A 86 7.57 -10.05 -10.59
C SER A 86 7.00 -8.97 -9.66
N THR A 87 6.62 -9.35 -8.43
CA THR A 87 6.13 -8.41 -7.42
C THR A 87 7.22 -7.40 -7.03
N LYS A 88 8.47 -7.85 -6.88
CA LYS A 88 9.61 -6.97 -6.56
C LYS A 88 9.88 -5.97 -7.68
N GLU A 89 9.80 -6.39 -8.95
CA GLU A 89 9.89 -5.48 -10.10
C GLU A 89 8.78 -4.44 -10.10
N ALA A 90 7.52 -4.86 -9.90
CA ALA A 90 6.37 -3.98 -9.79
C ALA A 90 6.48 -2.96 -8.64
N VAL A 91 7.01 -3.37 -7.47
CA VAL A 91 7.32 -2.46 -6.36
C VAL A 91 8.38 -1.45 -6.77
N GLY A 92 9.36 -1.86 -7.59
CA GLY A 92 10.35 -0.96 -8.19
C GLY A 92 9.71 0.11 -9.08
N HIS A 93 8.82 -0.28 -9.99
CA HIS A 93 8.06 0.65 -10.84
C HIS A 93 7.20 1.60 -10.02
N PHE A 94 6.49 1.08 -9.02
CA PHE A 94 5.71 1.88 -8.08
C PHE A 94 6.59 2.91 -7.35
N THR A 95 7.76 2.48 -6.88
CA THR A 95 8.71 3.37 -6.19
C THR A 95 9.17 4.50 -7.11
N GLN A 96 9.38 4.21 -8.40
CA GLN A 96 9.77 5.22 -9.39
C GLN A 96 8.61 6.19 -9.66
N CYS A 97 7.39 5.69 -9.88
CA CYS A 97 6.20 6.52 -10.02
C CYS A 97 6.01 7.44 -8.80
N ALA A 98 6.14 6.90 -7.59
CA ALA A 98 6.00 7.70 -6.36
C ALA A 98 7.08 8.80 -6.25
N LYS A 99 8.32 8.55 -6.71
CA LYS A 99 9.38 9.57 -6.78
C LYS A 99 9.06 10.68 -7.76
N GLU A 100 8.50 10.35 -8.91
CA GLU A 100 8.16 11.31 -9.97
C GLU A 100 6.94 12.16 -9.61
N HIS A 101 6.03 11.63 -8.80
CA HIS A 101 4.79 12.26 -8.39
C HIS A 101 4.75 12.64 -6.91
N GLN A 102 5.67 13.52 -6.48
CA GLN A 102 5.76 13.98 -5.08
C GLN A 102 4.53 14.81 -4.63
N GLU A 103 3.72 15.30 -5.56
CA GLU A 103 2.44 15.96 -5.32
C GLU A 103 1.33 15.00 -4.86
N LEU A 104 1.47 13.70 -5.13
CA LEU A 104 0.52 12.65 -4.80
C LEU A 104 0.90 11.92 -3.52
N LYS A 105 -0.10 11.55 -2.70
CA LYS A 105 0.05 10.69 -1.53
C LYS A 105 -0.42 9.28 -1.84
N PHE A 106 0.47 8.30 -1.73
CA PHE A 106 0.18 6.91 -2.05
C PHE A 106 -0.14 6.12 -0.79
N TYR A 107 -1.40 5.73 -0.62
CA TYR A 107 -1.84 4.84 0.44
C TYR A 107 -1.70 3.38 -0.01
N VAL A 108 -0.59 2.75 0.39
CA VAL A 108 -0.33 1.34 0.14
C VAL A 108 -1.17 0.50 1.08
N THR A 109 -2.08 -0.29 0.51
CA THR A 109 -2.81 -1.33 1.24
C THR A 109 -1.87 -2.49 1.60
N PRO A 110 -2.29 -3.49 2.40
CA PRO A 110 -1.55 -4.74 2.58
C PRO A 110 -1.45 -5.57 1.28
N VAL A 111 -0.84 -5.00 0.24
CA VAL A 111 -0.68 -5.56 -1.10
C VAL A 111 0.07 -6.90 -1.00
N GLY A 112 -0.38 -7.90 -1.76
CA GLY A 112 0.16 -9.27 -1.67
C GLY A 112 -0.31 -10.07 -0.44
N CYS A 113 -0.78 -9.44 0.63
CA CYS A 113 -1.16 -10.14 1.87
C CYS A 113 -2.63 -10.58 1.96
N GLY A 114 -3.42 -10.31 0.93
CA GLY A 114 -4.78 -10.82 0.78
C GLY A 114 -4.79 -12.11 -0.02
N ILE A 115 -5.43 -12.05 -1.20
CA ILE A 115 -5.65 -13.20 -2.08
C ILE A 115 -4.34 -13.86 -2.56
N ALA A 116 -3.26 -13.09 -2.75
CA ALA A 116 -1.97 -13.63 -3.17
C ALA A 116 -1.28 -14.47 -2.07
N GLY A 117 -1.69 -14.32 -0.81
CA GLY A 117 -1.28 -15.20 0.29
C GLY A 117 0.10 -14.95 0.87
N TYR A 118 0.80 -13.88 0.48
CA TYR A 118 2.09 -13.55 1.07
C TYR A 118 1.96 -12.97 2.48
N THR A 119 2.94 -13.23 3.34
CA THR A 119 3.03 -12.57 4.63
C THR A 119 3.62 -11.16 4.50
N SER A 120 3.36 -10.30 5.48
CA SER A 120 4.03 -8.98 5.54
C SER A 120 5.55 -9.10 5.67
N LYS A 121 6.08 -10.22 6.17
CA LYS A 121 7.53 -10.50 6.23
C LYS A 121 8.13 -10.76 4.85
N GLU A 122 7.35 -11.30 3.91
CA GLU A 122 7.78 -11.53 2.53
C GLU A 122 7.67 -10.24 1.69
N ILE A 123 6.57 -9.50 1.81
CA ILE A 123 6.32 -8.30 0.98
C ILE A 123 6.93 -7.03 1.56
N GLY A 124 6.82 -6.82 2.87
CA GLY A 124 7.25 -5.59 3.55
C GLY A 124 8.69 -5.16 3.21
N PRO A 125 9.69 -6.08 3.15
CA PRO A 125 11.06 -5.71 2.80
C PRO A 125 11.22 -5.14 1.38
N LEU A 126 10.34 -5.48 0.44
CA LEU A 126 10.38 -4.97 -0.94
C LEU A 126 10.13 -3.45 -0.98
N PHE A 127 9.40 -2.91 -0.01
CA PHE A 127 9.04 -1.49 0.08
C PHE A 127 10.12 -0.62 0.74
N ARG A 128 11.31 -1.15 1.04
CA ARG A 128 12.37 -0.42 1.77
C ARG A 128 12.73 0.93 1.14
N ASP A 129 12.78 1.01 -0.19
CA ASP A 129 13.10 2.26 -0.89
C ASP A 129 11.90 3.20 -1.00
N ALA A 130 10.70 2.68 -1.27
CA ALA A 130 9.47 3.45 -1.23
C ALA A 130 9.23 4.08 0.15
N ALA A 131 9.58 3.36 1.23
CA ALA A 131 9.45 3.82 2.60
C ALA A 131 10.24 5.11 2.89
N LYS A 132 11.31 5.39 2.13
CA LYS A 132 12.11 6.62 2.28
C LYS A 132 11.40 7.86 1.72
N LEU A 133 10.41 7.68 0.84
CA LEU A 133 9.68 8.77 0.19
C LEU A 133 8.60 9.33 1.13
N SER A 134 8.58 10.64 1.34
CA SER A 134 7.65 11.31 2.27
C SER A 134 6.18 11.20 1.84
N ASN A 135 5.92 10.89 0.57
CA ASN A 135 4.60 10.81 -0.01
C ASN A 135 4.04 9.37 -0.08
N VAL A 136 4.79 8.37 0.38
CA VAL A 136 4.32 6.97 0.47
C VAL A 136 3.83 6.68 1.88
N PHE A 137 2.66 6.09 2.01
CA PHE A 137 2.08 5.62 3.26
C PHE A 137 1.99 4.11 3.19
N LEU A 138 2.49 3.40 4.20
CA LEU A 138 2.51 1.94 4.23
C LEU A 138 1.57 1.41 5.33
N PRO A 139 1.07 0.18 5.21
CA PRO A 139 0.38 -0.49 6.30
C PRO A 139 1.32 -0.62 7.51
N ILE A 140 0.75 -0.56 8.71
CA ILE A 140 1.50 -0.74 9.96
C ILE A 140 2.31 -2.04 9.97
N SER A 141 1.80 -3.13 9.38
CA SER A 141 2.50 -4.41 9.31
C SER A 141 3.79 -4.34 8.49
N PHE A 142 3.85 -3.50 7.45
CA PHE A 142 5.05 -3.33 6.64
C PHE A 142 6.06 -2.46 7.40
N TRP A 143 5.60 -1.41 8.08
CA TRP A 143 6.45 -0.60 8.94
C TRP A 143 7.10 -1.42 10.06
N LYS A 144 6.32 -2.26 10.76
CA LYS A 144 6.85 -3.17 11.78
C LYS A 144 7.97 -4.05 11.22
N VAL A 145 7.79 -4.63 10.04
CA VAL A 145 8.83 -5.44 9.37
C VAL A 145 10.07 -4.62 9.04
N LEU A 146 9.91 -3.43 8.47
CA LEU A 146 11.02 -2.55 8.09
C LEU A 146 11.82 -2.04 9.31
N LEU A 147 11.16 -1.82 10.44
CA LEU A 147 11.76 -1.37 11.69
C LEU A 147 12.23 -2.51 12.60
N GLY A 148 12.01 -3.76 12.21
CA GLY A 148 12.37 -4.93 13.03
C GLY A 148 11.56 -5.05 14.33
N ILE A 149 10.36 -4.49 14.37
CA ILE A 149 9.48 -4.52 15.53
C ILE A 149 8.73 -5.86 15.52
N THR A 150 9.10 -6.75 16.43
CA THR A 150 8.41 -8.02 16.66
C THR A 150 7.25 -7.80 17.63
N GLU A 151 6.08 -8.33 17.29
CA GLU A 151 5.01 -8.45 18.28
C GLU A 151 5.51 -9.40 19.38
N LYS A 152 5.44 -8.95 20.64
CA LYS A 152 5.60 -9.88 21.76
C LYS A 152 4.42 -10.83 21.69
N VAL A 153 4.71 -12.10 21.40
CA VAL A 153 3.77 -13.22 21.54
C VAL A 153 3.29 -13.28 22.98
#